data_AF-A0A2N3ATX5-F1
#
_entry.id   AF-A0A2N3ATX5-F1
#
_cell.length_a   1.000
_cell.length_b   1.000
_cell.length_c   1.000
_cell.angle_alpha   90.00
_cell.angle_beta   90.00
_cell.angle_gamma   90.00
#
_symmetry.space_group_name_H-M   'P 1'
#
loop_
_entity.id
_entity.type
_entity.pdbx_description
1 polymer ?
#
loop_
_entity_poly.entity_id
_entity_poly.type
_entity_poly.pdbx_seq_one_letter_code
_entity_poly.pdbx_strand_id
1 'polypeptide(L)'
;METWSVPKDEQSLELSPTLILRAYAAGVFPMADGAETDGVFWVDPRNRGVFPLERFHVPRRLARRIRAGGFTVSVDQDYEAVIDACADRDETWINGDIRRLYVALHRMGHAHSVEVRMDGALAGGLYGV
;
A
#
# COMPACT_ATOMS: atom_id res chain seq x y z
N MET A 1 41.76 1.43 -24.53
CA MET A 1 41.02 1.19 -23.27
C MET A 1 39.65 1.82 -23.48
N GLU A 2 38.77 1.06 -24.12
CA GLU A 2 37.48 1.56 -24.63
C GLU A 2 36.54 1.84 -23.46
N THR A 3 36.09 3.09 -23.38
CA THR A 3 35.03 3.52 -22.45
C THR A 3 33.71 3.03 -23.00
N TRP A 4 33.27 1.85 -22.54
CA TRP A 4 31.91 1.38 -22.72
C TRP A 4 30.98 2.23 -21.83
N SER A 5 30.31 3.21 -22.43
CA SER A 5 29.20 3.91 -21.78
C SER A 5 27.95 3.07 -21.99
N VAL A 6 27.51 2.38 -20.96
CA VAL A 6 26.20 1.70 -20.95
C VAL A 6 25.14 2.79 -21.16
N PRO A 7 24.26 2.70 -22.17
CA PRO A 7 23.11 3.60 -22.30
C PRO A 7 22.30 3.56 -21.00
N LYS A 8 21.81 4.71 -20.53
CA LYS A 8 21.00 4.83 -19.29
C LYS A 8 19.66 4.06 -19.34
N ASP A 9 19.41 3.44 -20.48
CA ASP A 9 18.15 2.89 -20.94
C ASP A 9 18.03 1.39 -20.60
N GLU A 10 19.15 0.72 -20.28
CA GLU A 10 19.23 -0.75 -20.27
C GLU A 10 19.26 -1.41 -18.87
N GLN A 11 18.94 -0.67 -17.81
CA GLN A 11 18.70 -1.23 -16.46
C GLN A 11 17.43 -0.72 -15.77
N SER A 12 16.55 -0.04 -16.49
CA SER A 12 15.23 0.33 -16.01
C SER A 12 14.32 -0.88 -16.11
N LEU A 13 14.35 -1.78 -15.12
CA LEU A 13 13.24 -2.72 -14.92
C LEU A 13 11.96 -1.88 -14.83
N GLU A 14 11.17 -1.88 -15.91
CA GLU A 14 9.94 -1.11 -15.97
C GLU A 14 9.06 -1.50 -14.78
N LEU A 15 8.72 -0.51 -13.96
CA LEU A 15 7.89 -0.73 -12.78
C LEU A 15 6.54 -1.25 -13.24
N SER A 16 6.26 -2.51 -12.90
CA SER A 16 5.04 -3.18 -13.30
C SER A 16 4.38 -3.86 -12.10
N PRO A 17 3.05 -4.04 -12.10
CA PRO A 17 2.36 -4.75 -11.02
C PRO A 17 2.94 -6.16 -10.77
N THR A 18 3.31 -6.87 -11.83
CA THR A 18 3.93 -8.20 -11.71
C THR A 18 5.30 -8.14 -11.04
N LEU A 19 6.10 -7.10 -11.29
CA LEU A 19 7.37 -6.89 -10.58
C LEU A 19 7.13 -6.64 -9.10
N ILE A 20 6.10 -5.87 -8.73
CA ILE A 20 5.73 -5.64 -7.34
C ILE A 20 5.39 -6.98 -6.64
N LEU A 21 4.60 -7.85 -7.25
CA LEU A 21 4.27 -9.16 -6.68
C LEU A 21 5.51 -10.04 -6.46
N ARG A 22 6.43 -10.04 -7.42
CA ARG A 22 7.70 -10.78 -7.29
C ARG A 22 8.55 -10.24 -6.15
N ALA A 23 8.59 -8.91 -5.99
CA ALA A 23 9.28 -8.28 -4.88
C ALA A 23 8.65 -8.69 -3.54
N TYR A 24 7.32 -8.61 -3.40
CA TYR A 24 6.61 -9.04 -2.19
C TYR A 24 6.88 -10.51 -1.85
N ALA A 25 6.90 -11.39 -2.84
CA ALA A 25 7.25 -12.81 -2.65
C ALA A 25 8.70 -13.00 -2.16
N ALA A 26 9.61 -12.08 -2.50
CA ALA A 26 10.98 -12.03 -2.01
C ALA A 26 11.13 -11.23 -0.69
N GLY A 27 10.03 -10.70 -0.14
CA GLY A 27 10.03 -9.86 1.06
C GLY A 27 10.42 -8.40 0.80
N VAL A 28 10.53 -7.94 -0.45
CA VAL A 28 10.92 -6.58 -0.80
C VAL A 28 9.67 -5.78 -1.17
N PHE A 29 9.59 -4.50 -0.81
CA PHE A 29 8.46 -3.64 -1.16
C PHE A 29 8.92 -2.25 -1.64
N PRO A 30 8.16 -1.60 -2.54
CA PRO A 30 8.50 -0.29 -3.07
C PRO A 30 8.06 0.83 -2.13
N MET A 31 8.83 1.93 -2.07
CA MET A 31 8.46 3.19 -1.43
C MET A 31 8.96 4.37 -2.28
N ALA A 32 8.43 5.57 -2.05
CA ALA A 32 8.97 6.81 -2.60
C ALA A 32 9.36 7.78 -1.47
N ASP A 33 10.24 8.74 -1.75
CA ASP A 33 10.68 9.73 -0.75
C ASP A 33 9.56 10.72 -0.39
N GLY A 34 8.62 10.96 -1.31
CA GLY A 34 7.49 11.85 -1.12
C GLY A 34 6.43 11.69 -2.20
N ALA A 35 5.24 12.28 -1.98
CA ALA A 35 4.11 12.22 -2.91
C ALA A 35 4.43 12.75 -4.32
N GLU A 36 5.25 13.80 -4.39
CA GLU A 36 5.64 14.50 -5.63
C GLU A 36 6.98 14.00 -6.18
N THR A 37 7.59 12.99 -5.58
CA THR A 37 8.87 12.44 -6.04
C THR A 37 8.64 11.48 -7.20
N ASP A 38 9.39 11.65 -8.27
CA ASP A 38 9.40 10.71 -9.39
C ASP A 38 10.12 9.40 -9.01
N GLY A 39 9.51 8.27 -9.38
CA GLY A 39 10.09 6.95 -9.18
C GLY A 39 9.91 6.38 -7.78
N VAL A 40 10.47 5.18 -7.57
CA VAL A 40 10.40 4.44 -6.31
C VAL A 40 11.76 3.80 -6.00
N PHE A 41 11.99 3.53 -4.73
CA PHE A 41 13.10 2.71 -4.26
C PHE A 41 12.59 1.43 -3.58
N TRP A 42 13.45 0.44 -3.49
CA TRP A 42 13.12 -0.87 -2.92
C TRP A 42 13.62 -0.97 -1.48
N VAL A 43 12.76 -1.48 -0.60
CA VAL A 43 13.05 -1.62 0.83
C VAL A 43 13.10 -3.10 1.21
N ASP A 44 14.25 -3.50 1.77
CA ASP A 44 14.48 -4.82 2.37
C ASP A 44 15.01 -4.64 3.80
N PRO A 45 14.12 -4.49 4.79
CA PRO A 45 14.55 -4.19 6.15
C PRO A 45 15.03 -5.47 6.84
N ARG A 46 16.22 -5.39 7.48
CA ARG A 46 16.78 -6.48 8.29
C ARG A 46 15.85 -6.93 9.42
N ASN A 47 15.14 -5.97 10.04
CA ASN A 47 14.12 -6.23 11.05
C ASN A 47 12.75 -5.86 10.49
N ARG A 48 11.79 -6.76 10.62
CA ARG A 48 10.45 -6.59 10.03
C ARG A 48 9.40 -6.41 11.12
N GLY A 49 8.60 -5.36 10.97
CA GLY A 49 7.36 -5.21 11.73
C GLY A 49 6.38 -6.27 11.26
N VAL A 50 5.95 -7.15 12.16
CA VAL A 50 4.93 -8.17 11.89
C VAL A 50 3.84 -8.07 12.94
N PHE A 51 2.62 -8.45 12.56
CA PHE A 51 1.46 -8.39 13.43
C PHE A 51 0.80 -9.77 13.55
N PRO A 52 1.22 -10.61 14.50
CA PRO A 52 0.62 -11.93 14.68
C PRO A 52 -0.85 -11.83 15.08
N LEU A 53 -1.75 -12.25 14.20
CA LEU A 53 -3.19 -12.07 14.38
C LEU A 53 -3.75 -12.89 15.55
N GLU A 54 -3.14 -14.04 15.85
CA GLU A 54 -3.53 -14.92 16.95
C GLU A 54 -3.28 -14.31 18.33
N ARG A 55 -2.42 -13.28 18.39
CA ARG A 55 -2.04 -12.58 19.61
C ARG A 55 -2.46 -11.11 19.61
N PHE A 56 -3.33 -10.72 18.67
CA PHE A 56 -3.78 -9.34 18.57
C PHE A 56 -4.51 -8.92 19.85
N HIS A 57 -3.96 -7.90 20.52
CA HIS A 57 -4.60 -7.30 21.69
C HIS A 57 -5.56 -6.18 21.27
N VAL A 58 -6.86 -6.38 21.50
CA VAL A 58 -7.86 -5.33 21.37
C VAL A 58 -8.10 -4.69 22.74
N PRO A 59 -7.76 -3.40 22.94
CA PRO A 59 -8.02 -2.72 24.21
C PRO A 59 -9.52 -2.74 24.54
N ARG A 60 -9.86 -2.96 25.82
CA ARG A 60 -11.26 -3.08 26.28
C ARG A 60 -12.16 -1.91 25.83
N ARG A 61 -11.63 -0.68 25.81
CA ARG A 61 -12.34 0.52 25.34
C ARG A 61 -12.67 0.45 23.85
N LEU A 62 -11.72 0.00 23.02
CA LEU A 62 -11.91 -0.20 21.59
C LEU A 62 -12.93 -1.30 21.33
N ALA A 63 -12.81 -2.44 22.00
CA ALA A 63 -13.76 -3.55 21.87
C ALA A 63 -15.21 -3.11 22.20
N ARG A 64 -15.39 -2.27 23.22
CA ARG A 64 -16.70 -1.68 23.55
C ARG A 64 -17.21 -0.74 22.45
N ARG A 65 -16.34 0.09 21.86
CA ARG A 65 -16.70 0.99 20.75
C ARG A 65 -17.10 0.22 19.50
N ILE A 66 -16.38 -0.85 19.16
CA ILE A 66 -16.70 -1.75 18.03
C ILE A 66 -18.08 -2.38 18.23
N ARG A 67 -18.35 -2.96 19.41
CA ARG A 67 -19.66 -3.58 19.71
C ARG A 67 -20.84 -2.61 19.69
N ALA A 68 -20.61 -1.33 19.95
CA ALA A 68 -21.65 -0.31 19.87
C ALA A 68 -22.10 -0.04 18.41
N GLY A 69 -21.32 -0.48 17.41
CA GLY A 69 -21.62 -0.29 16.00
C GLY A 69 -21.59 1.19 15.58
N GLY A 70 -22.47 1.54 14.64
CA GLY A 70 -22.53 2.86 14.01
C GLY A 70 -21.55 3.03 12.84
N PHE A 71 -21.08 1.91 12.28
CA PHE A 71 -20.24 1.89 11.09
C PHE A 71 -20.55 0.63 10.26
N THR A 72 -20.23 0.67 8.97
CA THR A 72 -20.27 -0.47 8.06
C THR A 72 -18.85 -0.81 7.65
N VAL A 73 -18.53 -2.11 7.62
CA VAL A 73 -17.26 -2.61 7.10
C VAL A 73 -17.53 -3.30 5.78
N SER A 74 -16.75 -2.95 4.76
CA SER A 74 -16.74 -3.62 3.46
C SER A 74 -15.32 -4.02 3.06
N VAL A 75 -15.23 -4.87 2.05
CA VAL A 75 -13.98 -5.30 1.43
C VAL A 75 -14.10 -5.05 -0.06
N ASP A 76 -13.05 -4.48 -0.65
CA ASP A 76 -12.94 -4.26 -2.10
C ASP A 76 -14.11 -3.46 -2.72
N GLN A 77 -14.80 -2.64 -1.92
CA GLN A 77 -15.89 -1.82 -2.45
C GLN A 77 -15.40 -0.49 -2.99
N ASP A 78 -14.28 0.03 -2.48
CA ASP A 78 -13.77 1.34 -2.90
C ASP A 78 -12.26 1.47 -2.64
N TYR A 79 -11.49 0.62 -3.31
CA TYR A 79 -10.03 0.56 -3.14
C TYR A 79 -9.35 1.91 -3.46
N GLU A 80 -9.78 2.57 -4.54
CA GLU A 80 -9.21 3.84 -4.97
C GLU A 80 -9.42 4.93 -3.91
N ALA A 81 -10.62 5.04 -3.32
CA ALA A 81 -10.84 5.98 -2.22
C ALA A 81 -9.98 5.68 -0.98
N VAL A 82 -9.73 4.41 -0.68
CA VAL A 82 -8.87 4.04 0.47
C VAL A 82 -7.42 4.44 0.23
N ILE A 83 -6.83 4.10 -0.92
CA ILE A 83 -5.43 4.47 -1.20
C ILE A 83 -5.27 5.98 -1.32
N ASP A 84 -6.27 6.68 -1.86
CA ASP A 84 -6.27 8.15 -1.96
C ASP A 84 -6.35 8.80 -0.58
N ALA A 85 -7.25 8.32 0.29
CA ALA A 85 -7.31 8.76 1.68
C ALA A 85 -6.05 8.40 2.48
N CYS A 86 -5.37 7.29 2.15
CA CYS A 86 -4.06 6.97 2.74
C CYS A 86 -2.95 7.89 2.23
N ALA A 87 -3.07 8.46 1.04
CA ALA A 87 -2.10 9.40 0.49
C ALA A 87 -2.32 10.83 1.04
N ASP A 88 -3.56 11.19 1.38
CA ASP A 88 -3.96 12.52 1.89
C ASP A 88 -3.48 12.79 3.33
N ARG A 89 -2.19 13.07 3.47
CA ARG A 89 -1.52 13.46 4.72
C ARG A 89 -0.30 14.32 4.42
N ASP A 90 0.10 15.15 5.38
CA ASP A 90 1.22 16.10 5.23
C ASP A 90 2.52 15.44 4.75
N GLU A 91 2.81 14.22 5.22
CA GLU A 91 3.95 13.41 4.79
C GLU A 91 3.49 12.02 4.34
N THR A 92 3.68 11.70 3.06
CA THR A 92 3.34 10.39 2.49
C THR A 92 4.41 9.95 1.49
N TRP A 93 4.61 8.64 1.40
CA TRP A 93 5.45 7.98 0.40
C TRP A 93 4.62 7.47 -0.80
N ILE A 94 3.30 7.67 -0.77
CA ILE A 94 2.39 7.22 -1.82
C ILE A 94 2.38 8.29 -2.92
N ASN A 95 3.29 8.15 -3.89
CA ASN A 95 3.31 8.97 -5.10
C ASN A 95 2.40 8.41 -6.20
N GLY A 96 2.37 9.10 -7.35
CA GLY A 96 1.59 8.69 -8.51
C GLY A 96 1.94 7.28 -9.03
N ASP A 97 3.21 6.88 -8.99
CA ASP A 97 3.64 5.54 -9.43
C ASP A 97 3.12 4.44 -8.49
N ILE A 98 3.31 4.61 -7.18
CA ILE A 98 2.78 3.69 -6.17
C ILE A 98 1.26 3.57 -6.32
N ARG A 99 0.54 4.70 -6.41
CA ARG A 99 -0.92 4.69 -6.61
C ARG A 99 -1.30 3.86 -7.84
N ARG A 100 -0.72 4.16 -9.01
CA ARG A 100 -1.03 3.42 -10.26
C ARG A 100 -0.76 1.93 -10.12
N LEU A 101 0.40 1.55 -9.56
CA LEU A 101 0.80 0.15 -9.44
C LEU A 101 -0.14 -0.63 -8.53
N TYR A 102 -0.49 -0.07 -7.37
CA TYR A 102 -1.37 -0.74 -6.40
C TYR A 102 -2.84 -0.79 -6.87
N VAL A 103 -3.32 0.25 -7.56
CA VAL A 103 -4.64 0.19 -8.23
C VAL A 103 -4.66 -0.89 -9.31
N ALA A 104 -3.58 -1.04 -10.09
CA ALA A 104 -3.47 -2.11 -11.06
C ALA A 104 -3.43 -3.50 -10.40
N LEU A 105 -2.72 -3.66 -9.26
CA LEU A 105 -2.74 -4.89 -8.47
C LEU A 105 -4.13 -5.24 -7.95
N HIS A 106 -4.90 -4.25 -7.50
CA HIS A 106 -6.27 -4.46 -7.08
C HIS A 106 -7.14 -4.96 -8.23
N ARG A 107 -7.03 -4.33 -9.41
CA ARG A 107 -7.73 -4.77 -10.63
C ARG A 107 -7.32 -6.18 -11.08
N MET A 108 -6.12 -6.63 -10.74
CA MET A 108 -5.64 -8.00 -10.97
C MET A 108 -6.09 -9.00 -9.89
N GLY A 109 -6.78 -8.54 -8.83
CA GLY A 109 -7.22 -9.38 -7.71
C GLY A 109 -6.10 -9.75 -6.71
N HIS A 110 -5.04 -8.95 -6.66
CA HIS A 110 -3.89 -9.18 -5.76
C HIS A 110 -3.72 -8.12 -4.68
N ALA A 111 -4.39 -6.98 -4.78
CA ALA A 111 -4.43 -6.01 -3.70
C ALA A 111 -5.87 -5.83 -3.24
N HIS A 112 -6.04 -5.69 -1.94
CA HIS A 112 -7.34 -5.65 -1.30
C HIS A 112 -7.46 -4.44 -0.38
N SER A 113 -8.67 -3.93 -0.26
CA SER A 113 -9.01 -2.85 0.68
C SER A 113 -10.04 -3.32 1.70
N VAL A 114 -9.97 -2.73 2.89
CA VAL A 114 -11.04 -2.77 3.89
C VAL A 114 -11.50 -1.34 4.10
N GLU A 115 -12.78 -1.08 3.90
CA GLU A 115 -13.38 0.24 4.11
C GLU A 115 -14.23 0.24 5.37
N VAL A 116 -14.14 1.32 6.14
CA VAL A 116 -15.04 1.61 7.26
C VAL A 116 -15.82 2.86 6.93
N ARG A 117 -17.16 2.73 6.83
CA ARG A 117 -18.07 3.85 6.55
C ARG A 117 -18.91 4.21 7.76
N MET A 118 -19.07 5.52 8.01
CA MET A 118 -19.96 6.08 9.03
C MET A 118 -20.86 7.11 8.35
N ASP A 119 -22.18 7.02 8.57
CA ASP A 119 -23.16 7.91 7.94
C ASP A 119 -23.04 8.01 6.41
N GLY A 120 -22.65 6.89 5.77
CA GLY A 120 -22.44 6.80 4.32
C GLY A 120 -21.09 7.31 3.81
N ALA A 121 -20.30 8.00 4.65
CA ALA A 121 -18.98 8.52 4.28
C ALA A 121 -17.85 7.55 4.67
N LEU A 122 -16.76 7.55 3.91
CA LEU A 122 -15.53 6.82 4.26
C LEU A 122 -14.91 7.46 5.51
N ALA A 123 -14.91 6.73 6.62
CA ALA A 123 -14.35 7.18 7.89
C ALA A 123 -12.92 6.65 8.12
N GLY A 124 -12.51 5.65 7.34
CA GLY A 124 -11.16 5.10 7.36
C GLY A 124 -11.08 3.78 6.62
N GLY A 125 -9.88 3.22 6.54
CA GLY A 125 -9.64 1.94 5.90
C GLY A 125 -8.17 1.56 5.92
N LEU A 126 -7.87 0.44 5.28
CA LEU A 126 -6.51 0.00 4.99
C LEU A 126 -6.50 -0.72 3.64
N TYR A 127 -5.35 -0.77 3.00
CA TYR A 127 -5.13 -1.56 1.80
C TYR A 127 -3.84 -2.38 1.93
N GLY A 128 -3.71 -3.44 1.16
CA GLY A 128 -2.52 -4.28 1.11
C GLY A 128 -2.52 -5.26 -0.05
N VAL A 129 -1.40 -5.94 -0.23
CA VAL A 129 -1.20 -7.07 -1.16
C VAL A 129 -1.29 -8.37 -0.38
#